data_AF-A0A9P6DPJ1-F1
#
_entry.id   AF-A0A9P6DPJ1-F1
#
_cell.length_a   1.000
_cell.length_b   1.000
_cell.length_c   1.000
_cell.angle_alpha   90.00
_cell.angle_beta   90.00
_cell.angle_gamma   90.00
#
_symmetry.space_group_name_H-M   'P 1'
#
loop_
_entity.id
_entity.type
_entity.pdbx_description
1 polymer ?
#
loop_
_entity_poly.entity_id
_entity_poly.type
_entity_poly.pdbx_seq_one_letter_code
_entity_poly.pdbx_strand_id
1 'polypeptide(L)'
;MAQYERHMSQYDGPDLKRQDPFLLPGEKWIIAQFHDESCFHTNEFKQSAWSDQTVLQKKSRGRLIHVSDFINEEDGHLVQCNSEGDIVRDAQVVIHPGAAGDPYWDMKQLLAQVEVAISIFDASHPDCQALFIFNQSSAHASLGPDALCAFDMNKANGGKQRIQKDTVIPGNAPNPAVQGQVQKMTTGTGVAKGLQQVLEERSFNTSGIRTKCVPYWGYAKYCYRKIFKMTFADAKAAAQSCLDACPLDTIWHFINRAWHFMSAYRMGLTGKATEWAVKKQKSHRRVSQRAMLSIETLMN
;
A
#
# COMPACT_ATOMS: atom_id res chain seq x y z
N MET A 1 11.73 6.46 9.37
CA MET A 1 11.87 6.79 7.93
C MET A 1 12.97 7.80 7.67
N ALA A 2 12.95 9.04 8.21
CA ALA A 2 14.00 10.04 7.96
C ALA A 2 15.44 9.54 8.23
N GLN A 3 15.64 8.76 9.31
CA GLN A 3 16.94 8.15 9.62
C GLN A 3 17.39 7.11 8.59
N TYR A 4 16.46 6.38 7.99
CA TYR A 4 16.74 5.35 6.99
C TYR A 4 16.97 5.96 5.61
N GLU A 5 16.30 7.09 5.29
CA GLU A 5 16.45 7.81 4.01
C GLU A 5 17.91 8.20 3.71
N ARG A 6 18.73 8.50 4.73
CA ARG A 6 20.16 8.82 4.54
C ARG A 6 20.96 7.64 3.99
N HIS A 7 20.50 6.43 4.27
CA HIS A 7 21.15 5.20 3.86
C HIS A 7 20.56 4.64 2.57
N MET A 8 19.65 5.34 1.89
CA MET A 8 19.02 4.89 0.64
C MET A 8 19.53 5.71 -0.54
N SER A 9 19.56 5.11 -1.73
CA SER A 9 19.83 5.84 -2.97
C SER A 9 18.75 6.88 -3.23
N GLN A 10 19.11 7.92 -3.98
CA GLN A 10 18.21 8.98 -4.40
C GLN A 10 18.23 9.12 -5.92
N TYR A 11 17.11 9.49 -6.52
CA TYR A 11 16.97 9.64 -7.97
C TYR A 11 16.50 11.07 -8.28
N ASP A 12 17.46 11.96 -8.49
CA ASP A 12 17.20 13.40 -8.57
C ASP A 12 17.15 13.94 -10.00
N GLY A 13 16.43 15.05 -10.16
CA GLY A 13 16.33 15.79 -11.40
C GLY A 13 15.31 15.23 -12.39
N PRO A 14 15.11 15.90 -13.54
CA PRO A 14 14.15 15.47 -14.55
C PRO A 14 14.49 14.11 -15.18
N ASP A 15 15.78 13.74 -15.18
CA ASP A 15 16.29 12.49 -15.75
C ASP A 15 16.42 11.37 -14.71
N LEU A 16 16.01 11.61 -13.45
CA LEU A 16 16.04 10.64 -12.34
C LEU A 16 17.43 9.98 -12.18
N LYS A 17 18.49 10.79 -12.15
CA LYS A 17 19.85 10.29 -12.02
C LYS A 17 20.07 9.72 -10.62
N ARG A 18 20.52 8.46 -10.57
CA ARG A 18 20.88 7.78 -9.33
C ARG A 18 22.03 8.50 -8.61
N GLN A 19 21.87 8.66 -7.31
CA GLN A 19 22.88 9.13 -6.36
C GLN A 19 22.97 8.12 -5.22
N ASP A 20 24.17 7.59 -5.02
CA ASP A 20 24.43 6.64 -3.95
C ASP A 20 24.47 7.34 -2.58
N PRO A 21 24.05 6.66 -1.50
CA PRO A 21 24.07 7.24 -0.17
C PRO A 21 25.50 7.41 0.36
N PHE A 22 25.73 8.47 1.13
CA PHE A 22 26.96 8.63 1.90
C PHE A 22 26.89 7.84 3.20
N LEU A 23 27.63 6.72 3.24
CA LEU A 23 27.67 5.79 4.37
C LEU A 23 28.93 6.01 5.22
N LEU A 24 28.76 6.06 6.54
CA LEU A 24 29.87 6.04 7.50
C LEU A 24 30.39 4.61 7.70
N PRO A 25 31.61 4.43 8.23
CA PRO A 25 32.14 3.10 8.55
C PRO A 25 31.17 2.30 9.44
N GLY A 26 30.81 1.10 9.00
CA GLY A 26 29.87 0.21 9.69
C GLY A 26 28.40 0.40 9.30
N GLU A 27 28.06 1.39 8.46
CA GLU A 27 26.70 1.58 7.96
C GLU A 27 26.44 0.76 6.71
N LYS A 28 25.26 0.14 6.64
CA LYS A 28 24.80 -0.58 5.46
C LYS A 28 23.94 0.32 4.58
N TRP A 29 24.04 0.08 3.28
CA TRP A 29 23.10 0.59 2.29
C TRP A 29 21.72 -0.05 2.53
N ILE A 30 20.68 0.77 2.60
CA ILE A 30 19.31 0.32 2.77
C ILE A 30 18.59 0.33 1.43
N ILE A 31 17.98 -0.81 1.08
CA ILE A 31 17.07 -0.94 -0.06
C ILE A 31 15.65 -1.12 0.50
N ALA A 32 14.77 -0.16 0.17
CA ALA A 32 13.40 -0.16 0.62
C ALA A 32 12.53 -1.07 -0.26
N GLN A 33 11.95 -2.11 0.32
CA GLN A 33 11.04 -3.04 -0.34
C GLN A 33 9.59 -2.64 -0.05
N PHE A 34 8.91 -2.07 -1.04
CA PHE A 34 7.51 -1.68 -0.95
C PHE A 34 6.61 -2.83 -1.34
N HIS A 35 5.72 -3.21 -0.44
CA HIS A 35 4.76 -4.29 -0.64
C HIS A 35 3.34 -3.76 -0.83
N ASP A 36 2.62 -4.33 -1.79
CA ASP A 36 1.17 -4.14 -1.91
C ASP A 36 0.51 -5.31 -2.66
N GLU A 37 -0.82 -5.34 -2.63
CA GLU A 37 -1.66 -6.35 -3.25
C GLU A 37 -2.69 -5.74 -4.21
N SER A 38 -3.03 -6.47 -5.27
CA SER A 38 -4.17 -6.14 -6.11
C SER A 38 -4.89 -7.31 -6.71
N CYS A 39 -6.08 -6.96 -7.15
CA CYS A 39 -6.99 -7.81 -7.87
C CYS A 39 -7.11 -7.31 -9.32
N PHE A 40 -6.93 -8.23 -10.26
CA PHE A 40 -7.34 -8.09 -11.66
C PHE A 40 -8.49 -9.05 -11.92
N HIS A 41 -9.50 -8.60 -12.66
CA HIS A 41 -10.60 -9.47 -13.07
C HIS A 41 -10.53 -9.77 -14.56
N THR A 42 -10.95 -10.97 -14.97
CA THR A 42 -10.91 -11.40 -16.38
C THR A 42 -11.61 -10.41 -17.33
N ASN A 43 -12.76 -9.89 -16.91
CA ASN A 43 -13.58 -8.99 -17.73
C ASN A 43 -13.39 -7.52 -17.33
N GLU A 44 -12.25 -7.16 -16.74
CA GLU A 44 -11.96 -5.77 -16.41
C GLU A 44 -11.46 -5.01 -17.66
N PHE A 45 -12.40 -4.36 -18.34
CA PHE A 45 -12.15 -3.56 -19.53
C PHE A 45 -12.40 -2.07 -19.28
N LYS A 46 -11.98 -1.23 -20.24
CA LYS A 46 -12.42 0.16 -20.29
C LYS A 46 -13.94 0.20 -20.52
N GLN A 47 -14.66 0.88 -19.64
CA GLN A 47 -16.14 0.97 -19.68
C GLN A 47 -16.66 1.93 -20.75
N SER A 48 -15.81 2.81 -21.28
CA SER A 48 -16.17 3.80 -22.29
C SER A 48 -15.12 3.89 -23.39
N ALA A 49 -15.59 3.79 -24.63
CA ALA A 49 -14.80 3.96 -25.84
C ALA A 49 -15.67 4.61 -26.92
N TRP A 50 -15.07 5.47 -27.74
CA TRP A 50 -15.69 5.97 -28.97
C TRP A 50 -15.32 5.00 -30.08
N SER A 51 -16.32 4.36 -30.69
CA SER A 51 -16.12 3.40 -31.77
C SER A 51 -17.36 3.35 -32.64
N ASP A 52 -17.16 3.08 -33.93
CA ASP A 52 -18.24 2.85 -34.90
C ASP A 52 -18.96 1.51 -34.65
N GLN A 53 -18.44 0.67 -33.74
CA GLN A 53 -19.02 -0.62 -33.35
C GLN A 53 -19.25 -0.68 -31.83
N THR A 54 -20.40 -1.23 -31.43
CA THR A 54 -20.70 -1.50 -30.01
C THR A 54 -20.20 -2.89 -29.63
N VAL A 55 -19.13 -2.97 -28.83
CA VAL A 55 -18.63 -4.24 -28.28
C VAL A 55 -19.41 -4.59 -27.00
N LEU A 56 -20.22 -5.64 -27.05
CA LEU A 56 -20.94 -6.18 -25.90
C LEU A 56 -19.97 -6.81 -24.88
N GLN A 57 -19.82 -6.19 -23.72
CA GLN A 57 -19.02 -6.72 -22.62
C GLN A 57 -19.89 -7.59 -21.68
N LYS A 58 -19.31 -8.67 -21.15
CA LYS A 58 -19.97 -9.51 -20.14
C LYS A 58 -20.23 -8.71 -18.87
N LYS A 59 -21.44 -8.83 -18.29
CA LYS A 59 -21.85 -8.11 -17.07
C LYS A 59 -21.09 -8.55 -15.81
N SER A 60 -20.63 -9.80 -15.75
CA SER A 60 -19.84 -10.29 -14.61
C SER A 60 -18.39 -9.82 -14.71
N ARG A 61 -17.74 -9.56 -13.57
CA ARG A 61 -16.30 -9.23 -13.56
C ARG A 61 -15.42 -10.39 -14.03
N GLY A 62 -15.94 -11.62 -14.03
CA GLY A 62 -15.17 -12.81 -14.36
C GLY A 62 -14.29 -13.27 -13.19
N ARG A 63 -13.36 -14.19 -13.47
CA ARG A 63 -12.49 -14.78 -12.45
C ARG A 63 -11.48 -13.75 -11.93
N LEU A 64 -11.09 -13.94 -10.68
CA LEU A 64 -10.13 -13.10 -9.96
C LEU A 64 -8.71 -13.61 -10.17
N ILE A 65 -7.79 -12.68 -10.38
CA ILE A 65 -6.34 -12.87 -10.29
C ILE A 65 -5.90 -11.93 -9.17
N HIS A 66 -5.36 -12.47 -8.08
CA HIS A 66 -4.83 -11.69 -6.98
C HIS A 66 -3.31 -11.77 -7.03
N VAL A 67 -2.66 -10.61 -7.04
CA VAL A 67 -1.21 -10.48 -7.12
C VAL A 67 -0.74 -9.77 -5.87
N SER A 68 0.28 -10.32 -5.24
CA SER A 68 0.99 -9.76 -4.10
C SER A 68 2.46 -9.60 -4.49
N ASP A 69 3.05 -8.42 -4.31
CA ASP A 69 4.37 -8.13 -4.89
C ASP A 69 5.22 -7.19 -4.04
N PHE A 70 6.54 -7.29 -4.20
CA PHE A 70 7.54 -6.42 -3.62
C PHE A 70 8.29 -5.67 -4.72
N ILE A 71 8.27 -4.34 -4.63
CA ILE A 71 9.01 -3.47 -5.55
C ILE A 71 9.98 -2.56 -4.81
N ASN A 72 11.09 -2.23 -5.45
CA ASN A 72 12.07 -1.28 -4.96
C ASN A 72 12.62 -0.38 -6.08
N GLU A 73 13.40 0.62 -5.72
CA GLU A 73 13.93 1.60 -6.67
C GLU A 73 15.18 1.10 -7.42
N GLU A 74 15.88 0.09 -6.91
CA GLU A 74 17.11 -0.44 -7.49
C GLU A 74 16.82 -1.42 -8.63
N ASP A 75 15.97 -2.41 -8.36
CA ASP A 75 15.74 -3.56 -9.23
C ASP A 75 14.35 -3.55 -9.87
N GLY A 76 13.46 -2.65 -9.44
CA GLY A 76 12.05 -2.72 -9.79
C GLY A 76 11.38 -3.85 -9.00
N HIS A 77 11.30 -5.06 -9.56
CA HIS A 77 10.74 -6.23 -8.87
C HIS A 77 11.82 -6.95 -8.04
N LEU A 78 11.45 -7.45 -6.86
CA LEU A 78 12.36 -8.25 -6.04
C LEU A 78 12.52 -9.67 -6.61
N VAL A 79 13.56 -9.84 -7.44
CA VAL A 79 13.89 -11.10 -8.09
C VAL A 79 15.33 -11.52 -7.81
N GLN A 80 15.61 -12.81 -7.96
CA GLN A 80 16.97 -13.34 -8.02
C GLN A 80 17.24 -13.75 -9.46
N CYS A 81 18.32 -13.22 -10.05
CA CYS A 81 18.79 -13.61 -11.37
C CYS A 81 20.02 -14.52 -11.29
N ASN A 82 20.19 -15.40 -12.28
CA ASN A 82 21.45 -16.13 -12.48
C ASN A 82 22.52 -15.22 -13.14
N SER A 83 23.70 -15.77 -13.40
CA SER A 83 24.80 -15.05 -14.07
C SER A 83 24.49 -14.64 -15.51
N GLU A 84 23.49 -15.24 -16.14
CA GLU A 84 23.06 -14.95 -17.51
C GLU A 84 21.99 -13.85 -17.56
N GLY A 85 21.46 -13.45 -16.40
CA GLY A 85 20.43 -12.42 -16.26
C GLY A 85 19.00 -12.98 -16.21
N ASP A 86 18.83 -14.31 -16.28
CA ASP A 86 17.50 -14.93 -16.19
C ASP A 86 17.00 -14.96 -14.75
N ILE A 87 15.72 -14.66 -14.57
CA ILE A 87 15.04 -14.74 -13.28
C ILE A 87 14.92 -16.21 -12.86
N VAL A 88 15.56 -16.58 -11.76
CA VAL A 88 15.51 -17.91 -11.16
C VAL A 88 14.58 -17.99 -9.96
N ARG A 89 14.33 -16.86 -9.29
CA ARG A 89 13.35 -16.75 -8.19
C ARG A 89 12.66 -15.40 -8.24
N ASP A 90 11.39 -15.39 -7.90
CA ASP A 90 10.54 -14.21 -7.88
C ASP A 90 9.81 -14.15 -6.54
N ALA A 91 9.82 -12.98 -5.89
CA ALA A 91 9.09 -12.74 -4.65
C ALA A 91 7.59 -12.52 -4.91
N GLN A 92 7.17 -12.24 -6.15
CA GLN A 92 5.78 -12.06 -6.53
C GLN A 92 5.00 -13.36 -6.34
N VAL A 93 3.79 -13.24 -5.78
CA VAL A 93 2.86 -14.37 -5.66
C VAL A 93 1.56 -14.02 -6.37
N VAL A 94 1.15 -14.91 -7.27
CA VAL A 94 -0.09 -14.80 -8.02
C VAL A 94 -0.99 -15.98 -7.67
N ILE A 95 -2.16 -15.68 -7.11
CA ILE A 95 -3.20 -16.68 -6.80
C ILE A 95 -4.46 -16.41 -7.62
N HIS A 96 -5.29 -17.44 -7.75
CA HIS A 96 -6.50 -17.44 -8.56
C HIS A 96 -7.71 -17.90 -7.74
N PRO A 97 -8.23 -17.05 -6.82
CA PRO A 97 -9.26 -17.47 -5.89
C PRO A 97 -10.57 -17.87 -6.57
N GLY A 98 -11.22 -18.91 -6.05
CA GLY A 98 -12.55 -19.34 -6.48
C GLY A 98 -12.93 -20.75 -6.05
N ALA A 99 -14.15 -21.19 -6.37
CA ALA A 99 -14.71 -22.48 -5.94
C ALA A 99 -13.89 -23.72 -6.36
N ALA A 100 -13.03 -23.59 -7.38
CA ALA A 100 -12.07 -24.61 -7.83
C ALA A 100 -10.67 -23.99 -8.07
N GLY A 101 -10.36 -22.91 -7.36
CA GLY A 101 -9.11 -22.17 -7.47
C GLY A 101 -8.35 -22.17 -6.15
N ASP A 102 -7.39 -21.26 -6.05
CA ASP A 102 -6.58 -21.11 -4.83
C ASP A 102 -7.44 -20.61 -3.65
N PRO A 103 -7.04 -20.85 -2.40
CA PRO A 103 -7.61 -20.13 -1.26
C PRO A 103 -7.50 -18.62 -1.45
N TYR A 104 -8.41 -17.86 -0.83
CA TYR A 104 -8.26 -16.40 -0.79
C TYR A 104 -6.98 -16.01 -0.04
N TRP A 105 -6.39 -14.86 -0.41
CA TRP A 105 -5.17 -14.36 0.21
C TRP A 105 -5.37 -14.16 1.72
N ASP A 106 -4.41 -14.66 2.51
CA ASP A 106 -4.45 -14.61 3.97
C ASP A 106 -3.07 -14.30 4.55
N MET A 107 -3.03 -14.06 5.87
CA MET A 107 -1.79 -13.73 6.58
C MET A 107 -0.74 -14.85 6.49
N LYS A 108 -1.16 -16.12 6.40
CA LYS A 108 -0.21 -17.25 6.30
C LYS A 108 0.52 -17.21 4.96
N GLN A 109 -0.20 -16.96 3.87
CA GLN A 109 0.40 -16.80 2.55
C GLN A 109 1.34 -15.58 2.50
N LEU A 110 0.95 -14.47 3.13
CA LEU A 110 1.81 -13.31 3.26
C LEU A 110 3.11 -13.62 4.02
N LEU A 111 3.04 -14.30 5.16
CA LEU A 111 4.24 -14.67 5.93
C LEU A 111 5.17 -15.57 5.12
N ALA A 112 4.62 -16.56 4.40
CA ALA A 112 5.39 -17.42 3.51
C ALA A 112 6.05 -16.62 2.38
N GLN A 113 5.33 -15.65 1.79
CA GLN A 113 5.90 -14.76 0.79
C GLN A 113 7.03 -13.90 1.35
N VAL A 114 6.89 -13.37 2.57
CA VAL A 114 7.92 -12.57 3.24
C VAL A 114 9.18 -13.39 3.50
N GLU A 115 9.06 -14.65 3.93
CA GLU A 115 10.21 -15.54 4.09
C GLU A 115 10.95 -15.75 2.78
N VAL A 116 10.22 -15.96 1.67
CA VAL A 116 10.81 -16.07 0.33
C VAL A 116 11.48 -14.75 -0.06
N ALA A 117 10.81 -13.62 0.13
CA ALA A 117 11.32 -12.29 -0.20
C ALA A 117 12.62 -11.96 0.56
N ILE A 118 12.70 -12.27 1.86
CA ILE A 118 13.93 -12.12 2.65
C ILE A 118 15.05 -12.97 2.05
N SER A 119 14.77 -14.24 1.73
CA SER A 119 15.80 -15.12 1.17
C SER A 119 16.29 -14.69 -0.22
N ILE A 120 15.41 -14.10 -1.04
CA ILE A 120 15.77 -13.53 -2.35
C ILE A 120 16.62 -12.27 -2.12
N PHE A 121 16.21 -11.40 -1.21
CA PHE A 121 16.93 -10.18 -0.89
C PHE A 121 18.35 -10.46 -0.40
N ASP A 122 18.52 -11.36 0.57
CA ASP A 122 19.83 -11.69 1.13
C ASP A 122 20.78 -12.27 0.07
N ALA A 123 20.23 -13.01 -0.91
CA ALA A 123 21.01 -13.55 -2.02
C ALA A 123 21.37 -12.49 -3.08
N SER A 124 20.43 -11.60 -3.41
CA SER A 124 20.63 -10.55 -4.42
C SER A 124 21.43 -9.36 -3.90
N HIS A 125 21.44 -9.10 -2.58
CA HIS A 125 22.06 -7.93 -1.96
C HIS A 125 22.78 -8.25 -0.63
N PRO A 126 23.83 -9.10 -0.64
CA PRO A 126 24.45 -9.65 0.59
C PRO A 126 25.00 -8.59 1.57
N ASP A 127 25.42 -7.42 1.07
CA ASP A 127 25.98 -6.33 1.87
C ASP A 127 24.98 -5.22 2.21
N CYS A 128 23.73 -5.36 1.75
CA CYS A 128 22.68 -4.37 1.99
C CYS A 128 21.79 -4.76 3.19
N GLN A 129 20.92 -3.84 3.57
CA GLN A 129 19.87 -4.06 4.55
C GLN A 129 18.51 -3.80 3.89
N ALA A 130 17.59 -4.75 4.00
CA ALA A 130 16.22 -4.53 3.56
C ALA A 130 15.46 -3.66 4.56
N LEU A 131 14.65 -2.73 4.04
CA LEU A 131 13.58 -2.08 4.79
C LEU A 131 12.24 -2.45 4.15
N PHE A 132 11.50 -3.39 4.74
CA PHE A 132 10.18 -3.77 4.26
C PHE A 132 9.12 -2.75 4.68
N ILE A 133 8.35 -2.27 3.72
CA ILE A 133 7.32 -1.25 3.88
C ILE A 133 6.00 -1.83 3.41
N PHE A 134 5.10 -2.07 4.35
CA PHE A 134 3.74 -2.55 4.09
C PHE A 134 2.74 -1.42 4.26
N ASN A 135 1.63 -1.49 3.52
CA ASN A 135 0.46 -0.71 3.86
C ASN A 135 -0.32 -1.38 5.03
N GLN A 136 -1.30 -0.66 5.60
CA GLN A 136 -2.16 -1.20 6.67
C GLN A 136 -3.37 -1.94 6.07
N SER A 137 -3.15 -2.90 5.16
CA SER A 137 -4.24 -3.77 4.68
C SER A 137 -4.72 -4.69 5.81
N SER A 138 -5.93 -5.26 5.67
CA SER A 138 -6.46 -6.22 6.64
C SER A 138 -5.61 -7.48 6.80
N ALA A 139 -4.82 -7.85 5.78
CA ALA A 139 -3.86 -8.95 5.87
C ALA A 139 -2.62 -8.52 6.67
N HIS A 140 -2.04 -7.34 6.41
CA HIS A 140 -0.88 -6.82 7.17
C HIS A 140 -1.22 -6.37 8.59
N ALA A 141 -2.48 -6.03 8.84
CA ALA A 141 -3.03 -5.68 10.14
C ALA A 141 -3.72 -6.86 10.82
N SER A 142 -3.50 -8.10 10.35
CA SER A 142 -4.02 -9.29 11.03
C SER A 142 -3.36 -9.40 12.40
N LEU A 143 -4.20 -9.25 13.42
CA LEU A 143 -3.79 -9.36 14.80
C LEU A 143 -3.96 -10.82 15.25
N GLY A 144 -3.22 -11.23 16.28
CA GLY A 144 -3.43 -12.54 16.90
C GLY A 144 -4.91 -12.75 17.23
N PRO A 145 -5.39 -14.01 17.32
CA PRO A 145 -6.82 -14.33 17.45
C PRO A 145 -7.52 -13.61 18.60
N ASP A 146 -6.78 -13.11 19.58
CA ASP A 146 -7.26 -12.44 20.79
C ASP A 146 -7.17 -10.91 20.80
N ALA A 147 -6.64 -10.29 19.75
CA ALA A 147 -6.38 -8.86 19.72
C ALA A 147 -7.52 -8.05 19.06
N LEU A 148 -7.59 -6.77 19.44
CA LEU A 148 -8.67 -5.86 19.06
C LEU A 148 -8.60 -5.52 17.55
N CYS A 149 -9.53 -6.07 16.76
CA CYS A 149 -9.59 -5.83 15.33
C CYS A 149 -10.68 -4.80 15.00
N ALA A 150 -10.27 -3.55 14.79
CA ALA A 150 -11.18 -2.45 14.46
C ALA A 150 -11.95 -2.69 13.13
N PHE A 151 -11.40 -3.49 12.21
CA PHE A 151 -12.05 -3.83 10.94
C PHE A 151 -13.23 -4.79 11.08
N ASP A 152 -13.24 -5.59 12.15
CA ASP A 152 -14.33 -6.54 12.45
C ASP A 152 -15.42 -5.91 13.33
N MET A 153 -15.27 -4.62 13.66
CA MET A 153 -16.26 -3.89 14.44
C MET A 153 -17.30 -3.23 13.53
N ASN A 154 -18.56 -3.29 13.95
CA ASN A 154 -19.61 -2.53 13.29
C ASN A 154 -19.44 -1.03 13.56
N LYS A 155 -20.03 -0.19 12.71
CA LYS A 155 -20.07 1.26 12.98
C LYS A 155 -20.87 1.56 14.26
N ALA A 156 -22.06 0.96 14.37
CA ALA A 156 -22.95 1.06 15.52
C ALA A 156 -22.76 -0.13 16.48
N ASN A 157 -23.28 0.01 17.70
CA ASN A 157 -23.25 -1.06 18.71
C ASN A 157 -24.06 -2.28 18.27
N GLY A 158 -23.61 -3.46 18.70
CA GLY A 158 -24.30 -4.72 18.45
C GLY A 158 -24.18 -5.22 17.03
N GLY A 159 -25.16 -6.01 16.57
CA GLY A 159 -25.10 -6.71 15.28
C GLY A 159 -24.16 -7.92 15.28
N LYS A 160 -23.99 -8.54 14.10
CA LYS A 160 -23.12 -9.71 13.91
C LYS A 160 -21.66 -9.28 13.84
N GLN A 161 -21.10 -8.91 14.99
CA GLN A 161 -19.67 -8.63 15.19
C GLN A 161 -19.14 -9.42 16.38
N ARG A 162 -17.83 -9.67 16.41
CA ARG A 162 -17.16 -10.29 17.55
C ARG A 162 -17.05 -9.29 18.70
N ILE A 163 -17.26 -9.76 19.94
CA ILE A 163 -16.93 -8.97 21.14
C ILE A 163 -15.40 -8.86 21.24
N GLN A 164 -14.89 -7.64 21.14
CA GLN A 164 -13.47 -7.34 21.28
C GLN A 164 -13.06 -7.37 22.77
N LYS A 165 -11.81 -7.69 23.08
CA LYS A 165 -11.29 -7.59 24.45
C LYS A 165 -11.18 -6.13 24.87
N ASP A 166 -11.41 -5.86 26.15
CA ASP A 166 -11.11 -4.56 26.74
C ASP A 166 -9.64 -4.19 26.50
N THR A 167 -9.39 -2.92 26.27
CA THR A 167 -8.06 -2.40 25.95
C THR A 167 -7.72 -1.21 26.85
N VAL A 168 -6.59 -0.58 26.62
CA VAL A 168 -6.17 0.65 27.30
C VAL A 168 -6.12 1.76 26.26
N ILE A 169 -6.61 2.95 26.62
CA ILE A 169 -6.56 4.10 25.73
C ILE A 169 -5.09 4.53 25.56
N PRO A 170 -4.55 4.57 24.33
CA PRO A 170 -3.17 4.93 24.09
C PRO A 170 -2.80 6.31 24.64
N GLY A 171 -1.55 6.47 25.09
CA GLY A 171 -1.04 7.74 25.63
C GLY A 171 -0.93 8.90 24.62
N ASN A 172 -1.23 8.65 23.35
CA ASN A 172 -1.32 9.67 22.31
C ASN A 172 -2.78 9.99 21.91
N ALA A 173 -3.77 9.53 22.69
CA ALA A 173 -5.17 9.85 22.43
C ALA A 173 -5.40 11.38 22.51
N PRO A 174 -6.30 11.95 21.69
CA PRO A 174 -6.52 13.40 21.60
C PRO A 174 -6.86 14.08 22.93
N ASN A 175 -7.46 13.36 23.87
CA ASN A 175 -7.83 13.86 25.19
C ASN A 175 -6.92 13.26 26.27
N PRO A 176 -6.03 14.07 26.89
CA PRO A 176 -5.15 13.63 27.96
C PRO A 176 -5.86 13.03 29.19
N ALA A 177 -7.10 13.45 29.46
CA ALA A 177 -7.84 13.00 30.64
C ALA A 177 -8.23 11.51 30.58
N VAL A 178 -8.38 10.95 29.37
CA VAL A 178 -8.77 9.54 29.17
C VAL A 178 -7.60 8.63 28.82
N GLN A 179 -6.39 9.18 28.62
CA GLN A 179 -5.19 8.40 28.33
C GLN A 179 -4.87 7.42 29.47
N GLY A 180 -4.46 6.20 29.13
CA GLY A 180 -4.10 5.16 30.11
C GLY A 180 -5.29 4.53 30.84
N GLN A 181 -6.52 5.03 30.64
CA GLN A 181 -7.72 4.41 31.20
C GLN A 181 -8.12 3.14 30.43
N VAL A 182 -8.80 2.22 31.12
CA VAL A 182 -9.35 1.02 30.49
C VAL A 182 -10.49 1.40 29.56
N GLN A 183 -10.34 1.09 28.28
CA GLN A 183 -11.38 1.16 27.27
C GLN A 183 -12.20 -0.13 27.31
N LYS A 184 -13.41 -0.05 27.84
CA LYS A 184 -14.39 -1.13 27.71
C LYS A 184 -14.86 -1.25 26.27
N MET A 185 -14.87 -2.48 25.75
CA MET A 185 -15.31 -2.79 24.38
C MET A 185 -16.76 -3.33 24.31
N THR A 186 -17.42 -3.40 25.46
CA THR A 186 -18.85 -3.67 25.59
C THR A 186 -19.59 -2.50 26.24
N THR A 187 -20.86 -2.32 25.89
CA THR A 187 -21.78 -1.40 26.58
C THR A 187 -22.09 -1.93 27.99
N GLY A 188 -22.73 -1.11 28.83
CA GLY A 188 -23.21 -1.54 30.16
C GLY A 188 -24.24 -2.69 30.11
N THR A 189 -24.84 -2.94 28.95
CA THR A 189 -25.77 -4.06 28.71
C THR A 189 -25.08 -5.31 28.14
N GLY A 190 -23.75 -5.31 28.00
CA GLY A 190 -22.97 -6.43 27.48
C GLY A 190 -22.91 -6.54 25.95
N VAL A 191 -23.44 -5.56 25.21
CA VAL A 191 -23.42 -5.54 23.75
C VAL A 191 -22.07 -5.03 23.25
N ALA A 192 -21.53 -5.61 22.17
CA ALA A 192 -20.30 -5.12 21.54
C ALA A 192 -20.43 -3.65 21.11
N LYS A 193 -19.46 -2.81 21.47
CA LYS A 193 -19.45 -1.40 21.03
C LYS A 193 -19.10 -1.29 19.55
N GLY A 194 -19.70 -0.33 18.87
CA GLY A 194 -19.34 0.06 17.52
C GLY A 194 -18.15 1.01 17.49
N LEU A 195 -17.49 1.10 16.33
CA LEU A 195 -16.38 2.01 16.04
C LEU A 195 -16.70 3.46 16.43
N GLN A 196 -17.92 3.91 16.14
CA GLN A 196 -18.30 5.29 16.37
C GLN A 196 -18.23 5.64 17.86
N GLN A 197 -18.85 4.84 18.72
CA GLN A 197 -18.84 5.08 20.16
C GLN A 197 -17.43 4.98 20.74
N VAL A 198 -16.62 4.01 20.32
CA VAL A 198 -15.23 3.88 20.81
C VAL A 198 -14.37 5.07 20.41
N LEU A 199 -14.58 5.62 19.21
CA LEU A 199 -13.87 6.81 18.74
C LEU A 199 -14.35 8.09 19.45
N GLU A 200 -15.65 8.23 19.68
CA GLU A 200 -16.23 9.35 20.44
C GLU A 200 -15.76 9.35 21.90
N GLU A 201 -15.69 8.18 22.56
CA GLU A 201 -15.15 8.01 23.91
C GLU A 201 -13.67 8.39 24.00
N ARG A 202 -12.93 8.20 22.90
CA ARG A 202 -11.54 8.66 22.74
C ARG A 202 -11.43 10.10 22.24
N SER A 203 -12.55 10.83 22.19
CA SER A 203 -12.64 12.24 21.80
C SER A 203 -12.27 12.53 20.34
N PHE A 204 -12.46 11.58 19.42
CA PHE A 204 -12.31 11.81 17.98
C PHE A 204 -13.60 12.37 17.37
N ASN A 205 -13.48 13.39 16.51
CA ASN A 205 -14.58 13.82 15.66
C ASN A 205 -14.68 12.89 14.44
N THR A 206 -15.73 12.09 14.38
CA THR A 206 -15.93 11.09 13.31
C THR A 206 -16.64 11.64 12.07
N SER A 207 -16.92 12.95 11.97
CA SER A 207 -17.58 13.55 10.80
C SER A 207 -16.63 13.65 9.59
N GLY A 208 -17.09 13.19 8.42
CA GLY A 208 -16.41 13.43 7.13
C GLY A 208 -15.18 12.58 6.80
N ILE A 209 -14.78 11.63 7.65
CA ILE A 209 -13.58 10.80 7.43
C ILE A 209 -13.88 9.66 6.43
N ARG A 210 -13.03 9.49 5.40
CA ARG A 210 -13.08 8.39 4.41
C ARG A 210 -11.85 7.49 4.51
N THR A 211 -12.01 6.21 4.18
CA THR A 211 -11.15 5.11 4.67
C THR A 211 -10.09 4.56 3.71
N LYS A 212 -9.92 5.04 2.47
CA LYS A 212 -8.95 4.44 1.53
C LYS A 212 -8.33 5.42 0.53
N CYS A 213 -7.04 5.23 0.23
CA CYS A 213 -6.32 5.84 -0.88
C CYS A 213 -5.56 4.74 -1.64
N VAL A 214 -5.38 4.88 -2.96
CA VAL A 214 -4.77 3.83 -3.84
C VAL A 214 -3.75 4.45 -4.80
N PRO A 215 -2.50 3.95 -4.83
CA PRO A 215 -1.56 4.14 -5.96
C PRO A 215 -0.89 2.82 -6.45
N TYR A 216 0.10 2.92 -7.36
CA TYR A 216 0.78 1.88 -8.18
C TYR A 216 -0.14 1.10 -9.15
N TRP A 217 -1.16 0.43 -8.62
CA TRP A 217 -2.10 -0.38 -9.39
C TRP A 217 -2.83 0.36 -10.50
N GLY A 218 -2.87 1.69 -10.44
CA GLY A 218 -3.44 2.52 -11.50
C GLY A 218 -2.77 2.30 -12.86
N TYR A 219 -1.44 2.13 -12.91
CA TYR A 219 -0.71 1.93 -14.16
C TYR A 219 -0.98 0.54 -14.75
N ALA A 220 -0.72 -0.52 -13.98
CA ALA A 220 -0.94 -1.89 -14.42
C ALA A 220 -2.40 -2.13 -14.83
N LYS A 221 -3.37 -1.60 -14.06
CA LYS A 221 -4.80 -1.70 -14.43
C LYS A 221 -5.15 -0.86 -15.66
N TYR A 222 -4.49 0.27 -15.88
CA TYR A 222 -4.69 1.06 -17.10
C TYR A 222 -4.24 0.31 -18.35
N CYS A 223 -3.05 -0.31 -18.32
CA CYS A 223 -2.55 -1.15 -19.40
C CYS A 223 -3.42 -2.38 -19.59
N TYR A 224 -3.75 -3.07 -18.49
CA TYR A 224 -4.57 -4.29 -18.50
C TYR A 224 -5.95 -4.07 -19.15
N ARG A 225 -6.60 -2.94 -18.85
CA ARG A 225 -7.94 -2.58 -19.39
C ARG A 225 -7.96 -2.29 -20.89
N LYS A 226 -6.80 -2.09 -21.52
CA LYS A 226 -6.68 -1.88 -22.98
C LYS A 226 -6.57 -3.19 -23.75
N ILE A 227 -6.16 -4.28 -23.10
CA ILE A 227 -5.95 -5.57 -23.75
C ILE A 227 -7.27 -6.34 -23.75
N PHE A 228 -7.70 -6.79 -24.93
CA PHE A 228 -8.85 -7.68 -25.06
C PHE A 228 -8.48 -9.11 -24.66
N LYS A 229 -9.36 -9.80 -23.93
CA LYS A 229 -9.11 -11.16 -23.38
C LYS A 229 -10.31 -12.04 -23.65
N MET A 230 -10.10 -13.21 -24.26
CA MET A 230 -11.18 -14.15 -24.57
C MET A 230 -11.30 -15.25 -23.51
N THR A 231 -10.16 -15.70 -22.97
CA THR A 231 -10.08 -16.76 -21.98
C THR A 231 -9.49 -16.27 -20.66
N PHE A 232 -9.59 -17.10 -19.62
CA PHE A 232 -8.90 -16.82 -18.36
C PHE A 232 -7.38 -16.94 -18.48
N ALA A 233 -6.88 -17.80 -19.38
CA ALA A 233 -5.46 -17.90 -19.65
C ALA A 233 -4.93 -16.58 -20.27
N ASP A 234 -5.66 -16.00 -21.22
CA ASP A 234 -5.33 -14.70 -21.82
C ASP A 234 -5.31 -13.59 -20.76
N ALA A 235 -6.23 -13.64 -19.79
CA ALA A 235 -6.27 -12.69 -18.69
C ALA A 235 -5.05 -12.82 -17.76
N LYS A 236 -4.60 -14.05 -17.46
CA LYS A 236 -3.37 -14.27 -16.67
C LYS A 236 -2.14 -13.71 -17.39
N ALA A 237 -1.96 -14.08 -18.66
CA ALA A 237 -0.84 -13.61 -19.47
C ALA A 237 -0.84 -12.07 -19.60
N ALA A 238 -2.02 -11.46 -19.80
CA ALA A 238 -2.15 -10.02 -19.88
C ALA A 238 -1.89 -9.31 -18.55
N ALA A 239 -2.27 -9.91 -17.41
CA ALA A 239 -1.95 -9.36 -16.09
C ALA A 239 -0.45 -9.33 -15.87
N GLN A 240 0.23 -10.45 -16.10
CA GLN A 240 1.68 -10.57 -15.97
C GLN A 240 2.41 -9.57 -16.88
N SER A 241 2.09 -9.59 -18.17
CA SER A 241 2.69 -8.67 -19.14
C SER A 241 2.48 -7.19 -18.79
N CYS A 242 1.33 -6.82 -18.18
CA CYS A 242 1.10 -5.43 -17.76
C CYS A 242 1.84 -5.04 -16.47
N LEU A 243 2.19 -6.00 -15.63
CA LEU A 243 3.03 -5.79 -14.45
C LEU A 243 4.49 -5.63 -14.90
N ASP A 244 4.99 -6.59 -15.69
CA ASP A 244 6.36 -6.58 -16.21
C ASP A 244 6.64 -5.37 -17.11
N ALA A 245 5.63 -4.86 -17.81
CA ALA A 245 5.77 -3.69 -18.67
C ALA A 245 5.81 -2.36 -17.93
N CYS A 246 5.68 -2.34 -16.60
CA CYS A 246 5.77 -1.10 -15.81
C CYS A 246 7.20 -0.56 -15.86
N PRO A 247 7.44 0.60 -16.51
CA PRO A 247 8.78 1.15 -16.58
C PRO A 247 9.30 1.56 -15.21
N LEU A 248 10.60 1.40 -14.98
CA LEU A 248 11.22 1.69 -13.68
C LEU A 248 11.06 3.17 -13.26
N ASP A 249 11.09 4.10 -14.23
CA ASP A 249 10.85 5.53 -13.98
C ASP A 249 9.45 5.82 -13.40
N THR A 250 8.45 5.04 -13.83
CA THR A 250 7.08 5.11 -13.36
C THR A 250 6.99 4.64 -11.91
N ILE A 251 7.74 3.59 -11.55
CA ILE A 251 7.87 3.13 -10.15
C ILE A 251 8.54 4.21 -9.30
N TRP A 252 9.64 4.81 -9.77
CA TRP A 252 10.31 5.93 -9.09
C TRP A 252 9.36 7.10 -8.85
N HIS A 253 8.54 7.48 -9.83
CA HIS A 253 7.54 8.53 -9.66
C HIS A 253 6.49 8.20 -8.59
N PHE A 254 6.05 6.95 -8.48
CA PHE A 254 5.11 6.53 -7.44
C PHE A 254 5.73 6.56 -6.05
N ILE A 255 6.94 6.03 -5.90
CA ILE A 255 7.68 6.03 -4.62
C ILE A 255 7.97 7.47 -4.19
N ASN A 256 8.43 8.32 -5.10
CA ASN A 256 8.65 9.74 -4.84
C ASN A 256 7.37 10.48 -4.45
N ARG A 257 6.24 10.14 -5.08
CA ARG A 257 4.93 10.67 -4.67
C ARG A 257 4.60 10.25 -3.23
N ALA A 258 4.78 8.98 -2.86
CA ALA A 258 4.54 8.53 -1.49
C ALA A 258 5.42 9.29 -0.48
N TRP A 259 6.68 9.53 -0.82
CA TRP A 259 7.59 10.36 -0.03
C TRP A 259 7.12 11.82 0.09
N HIS A 260 6.61 12.43 -0.98
CA HIS A 260 6.04 13.79 -0.90
C HIS A 260 4.84 13.86 0.05
N PHE A 261 3.96 12.86 0.02
CA PHE A 261 2.86 12.77 0.99
C PHE A 261 3.40 12.66 2.42
N MET A 262 4.38 11.76 2.67
CA MET A 262 5.02 11.63 3.99
C MET A 262 5.68 12.93 4.46
N SER A 263 6.39 13.64 3.58
CA SER A 263 7.00 14.92 3.87
C SER A 263 5.96 15.98 4.22
N ALA A 264 4.88 16.09 3.43
CA ALA A 264 3.80 17.04 3.68
C ALA A 264 3.12 16.79 5.04
N TYR A 265 2.88 15.53 5.40
CA TYR A 265 2.34 15.17 6.71
C TYR A 265 3.29 15.53 7.85
N ARG A 266 4.60 15.29 7.70
CA ARG A 266 5.61 15.73 8.71
C ARG A 266 5.63 17.25 8.90
N MET A 267 5.27 17.99 7.86
CA MET A 267 5.19 19.45 7.88
C MET A 267 3.81 19.96 8.36
N GLY A 268 2.91 19.07 8.80
CA GLY A 268 1.61 19.42 9.38
C GLY A 268 0.47 19.56 8.37
N LEU A 269 0.71 19.35 7.06
CA LEU A 269 -0.36 19.41 6.06
C LEU A 269 -1.27 18.17 6.14
N THR A 270 -2.57 18.36 5.92
CA THR A 270 -3.54 17.26 5.84
C THR A 270 -4.52 17.42 4.68
N GLY A 271 -5.15 16.32 4.25
CA GLY A 271 -6.24 16.34 3.27
C GLY A 271 -5.89 17.02 1.94
N LYS A 272 -6.76 17.93 1.49
CA LYS A 272 -6.62 18.64 0.20
C LYS A 272 -5.37 19.53 0.13
N ALA A 273 -4.90 20.06 1.27
CA ALA A 273 -3.70 20.88 1.33
C ALA A 273 -2.46 20.04 0.98
N THR A 274 -2.39 18.81 1.50
CA THR A 274 -1.34 17.84 1.13
C THR A 274 -1.39 17.51 -0.36
N GLU A 275 -2.56 17.19 -0.91
CA GLU A 275 -2.70 16.87 -2.34
C GLU A 275 -2.24 18.03 -3.24
N TRP A 276 -2.61 19.26 -2.88
CA TRP A 276 -2.21 20.46 -3.61
C TRP A 276 -0.69 20.67 -3.55
N ALA A 277 -0.09 20.53 -2.35
CA ALA A 277 1.35 20.67 -2.16
C ALA A 277 2.14 19.66 -3.00
N VAL A 278 1.73 18.39 -2.97
CA VAL A 278 2.35 17.30 -3.73
C VAL A 278 2.22 17.54 -5.24
N LYS A 279 1.08 18.09 -5.71
CA LYS A 279 0.86 18.39 -7.13
C LYS A 279 1.69 19.58 -7.64
N LYS A 280 2.04 20.53 -6.77
CA LYS A 280 2.86 21.70 -7.11
C LYS A 280 4.36 21.44 -6.98
N GLN A 281 4.74 20.32 -6.37
CA GLN A 281 6.13 20.01 -6.09
C GLN A 281 6.88 19.56 -7.35
N LYS A 282 8.12 20.04 -7.47
CA LYS A 282 9.07 19.63 -8.52
C LYS A 282 10.38 19.04 -7.98
N SER A 283 10.57 19.02 -6.66
CA SER A 283 11.76 18.40 -6.04
C SER A 283 11.50 16.93 -5.72
N HIS A 284 12.58 16.22 -5.38
CA HIS A 284 12.57 14.81 -5.00
C HIS A 284 12.28 14.64 -3.49
N ARG A 285 11.41 13.68 -3.16
CA ARG A 285 11.02 13.16 -1.82
C ARG A 285 10.57 14.14 -0.73
N ARG A 286 10.66 15.45 -0.93
CA ARG A 286 10.22 16.49 0.02
C ARG A 286 9.32 17.54 -0.62
N VAL A 287 8.38 18.07 0.16
CA VAL A 287 7.64 19.29 -0.19
C VAL A 287 8.49 20.52 0.17
N SER A 288 8.56 21.50 -0.75
CA SER A 288 9.39 22.69 -0.55
C SER A 288 8.75 23.65 0.46
N GLN A 289 9.57 24.36 1.25
CA GLN A 289 9.09 25.43 2.14
C GLN A 289 8.32 26.53 1.37
N ARG A 290 8.67 26.77 0.09
CA ARG A 290 7.95 27.70 -0.78
C ARG A 290 6.52 27.24 -1.08
N ALA A 291 6.30 25.93 -1.29
CA ALA A 291 4.98 25.37 -1.47
C ALA A 291 4.13 25.46 -0.18
N MET A 292 4.77 25.36 1.00
CA MET A 292 4.11 25.58 2.29
C MET A 292 3.61 27.01 2.46
N LEU A 293 4.47 28.00 2.20
CA LEU A 293 4.14 29.43 2.32
C LEU A 293 2.98 29.84 1.40
N SER A 294 2.86 29.21 0.24
CA SER A 294 1.73 29.43 -0.67
C SER A 294 0.40 28.81 -0.22
N ILE A 295 0.43 27.83 0.69
CA ILE A 295 -0.79 27.24 1.27
C ILE A 295 -1.30 28.09 2.42
N GLU A 296 -0.41 28.59 3.28
CA GLU A 296 -0.77 29.53 4.36
C GLU A 296 -1.42 30.81 3.83
N THR A 297 -1.01 31.27 2.65
CA THR A 297 -1.64 32.43 1.97
C THR A 297 -2.94 32.10 1.24
N LEU A 298 -3.27 30.83 1.00
CA LEU A 298 -4.55 30.39 0.40
C LEU A 298 -5.58 29.94 1.46
N MET A 299 -5.14 29.69 2.69
CA MET A 299 -5.97 29.24 3.81
C MET A 299 -6.28 30.35 4.84
N ASN A 300 -5.63 31.51 4.72
CA ASN A 300 -5.99 32.78 5.36
C ASN A 300 -6.84 33.62 4.39
#